data_AF-A0A3N4YVK1-F1
#
_entry.id   AF-A0A3N4YVK1-F1
#
_cell.length_a   1.000
_cell.length_b   1.000
_cell.length_c   1.000
_cell.angle_alpha   90.00
_cell.angle_beta   90.00
_cell.angle_gamma   90.00
#
_symmetry.space_group_name_H-M   'P 1'
#
loop_
_entity.id
_entity.type
_entity.pdbx_description
1 polymer ?
#
loop_
_entity_poly.entity_id
_entity_poly.type
_entity_poly.pdbx_seq_one_letter_code
_entity_poly.pdbx_strand_id
1 'polypeptide(L)'
;MYSQLVTDKSSDMRNDFDIRVDELFIEAKIQPERNVSVQGLLDGVEIDVGFGYSYRNGQLHLMDKVVASPKAQSARKNANDFAWRAHLAEAADVSSSFLAFTDLSRVPDSYVENEFKSLFRVAYVADVSRPEQASEMLSSLFAH
;
A
#
# COMPACT_ATOMS: atom_id res chain seq x y z
N MET A 1 26.17 -28.63 20.81
CA MET A 1 24.75 -28.70 20.40
C MET A 1 23.97 -27.63 21.14
N TYR A 2 23.61 -26.53 20.47
CA TYR A 2 22.43 -25.70 20.78
C TYR A 2 22.21 -24.80 19.55
N SER A 3 21.60 -25.38 18.52
CA SER A 3 20.95 -24.62 17.45
C SER A 3 19.59 -24.18 17.99
N GLN A 4 19.54 -23.01 18.64
CA GLN A 4 18.27 -22.38 18.98
C GLN A 4 17.52 -22.09 17.69
N LEU A 5 16.41 -22.80 17.51
CA LEU A 5 15.35 -22.52 16.56
C LEU A 5 14.91 -21.07 16.74
N VAL A 6 15.44 -20.18 15.90
CA VAL A 6 14.77 -18.94 15.55
C VAL A 6 13.64 -19.35 14.61
N THR A 7 12.54 -19.84 15.19
CA THR A 7 11.34 -20.12 14.42
C THR A 7 10.85 -18.80 13.84
N ASP A 8 10.83 -18.79 12.52
CA ASP A 8 10.67 -17.67 11.61
C ASP A 8 9.24 -17.09 11.64
N LYS A 9 8.80 -16.56 12.79
CA LYS A 9 7.49 -15.88 12.92
C LYS A 9 7.32 -14.71 11.94
N SER A 10 8.42 -14.18 11.43
CA SER A 10 8.47 -13.12 10.44
C SER A 10 7.95 -13.53 9.06
N SER A 11 8.14 -14.78 8.63
CA SER A 11 7.66 -15.25 7.33
C SER A 11 6.18 -15.59 7.35
N ASP A 12 5.68 -16.21 8.43
CA ASP A 12 4.25 -16.47 8.62
C ASP A 12 3.42 -15.17 8.64
N MET A 13 3.90 -14.12 9.34
CA MET A 13 3.19 -12.83 9.42
C MET A 13 3.16 -12.04 8.11
N ARG A 14 4.17 -12.20 7.24
CA ARG A 14 4.17 -11.56 5.91
C ARG A 14 3.18 -12.26 4.98
N ASN A 15 3.08 -13.58 5.07
CA ASN A 15 2.07 -14.34 4.35
C ASN A 15 0.66 -13.91 4.77
N ASP A 16 0.40 -13.70 6.07
CA ASP A 16 -0.93 -13.26 6.53
C ASP A 16 -1.36 -11.91 5.96
N PHE A 17 -0.42 -10.94 5.84
CA PHE A 17 -0.74 -9.63 5.29
C PHE A 17 -1.03 -9.70 3.79
N ASP A 18 -0.25 -10.49 3.06
CA ASP A 18 -0.43 -10.70 1.62
C ASP A 18 -1.74 -11.41 1.31
N ILE A 19 -2.11 -12.42 2.12
CA ILE A 19 -3.39 -13.12 2.01
C ILE A 19 -4.56 -12.16 2.19
N ARG A 20 -4.54 -11.30 3.23
CA ARG A 20 -5.63 -10.35 3.47
C ARG A 20 -5.81 -9.33 2.35
N VAL A 21 -4.70 -8.86 1.76
CA VAL A 21 -4.76 -7.97 0.59
C VAL A 21 -5.37 -8.70 -0.60
N ASP A 22 -5.01 -9.97 -0.81
CA ASP A 22 -5.57 -10.79 -1.88
C ASP A 22 -7.07 -11.07 -1.67
N GLU A 23 -7.52 -11.30 -0.44
CA GLU A 23 -8.93 -11.43 -0.07
C GLU A 23 -9.72 -10.17 -0.41
N LEU A 24 -9.19 -8.98 -0.09
CA LEU A 24 -9.81 -7.71 -0.46
C LEU A 24 -9.97 -7.54 -1.98
N PHE A 25 -9.00 -7.99 -2.77
CA PHE A 25 -9.13 -7.98 -4.23
C PHE A 25 -10.23 -8.92 -4.73
N ILE A 26 -10.33 -10.11 -4.15
CA ILE A 26 -11.37 -11.09 -4.47
C ILE A 26 -12.75 -10.54 -4.15
N GLU A 27 -12.93 -9.94 -2.97
CA GLU A 27 -14.20 -9.35 -2.54
C GLU A 27 -14.60 -8.16 -3.43
N ALA A 28 -13.65 -7.28 -3.76
CA ALA A 28 -13.84 -6.18 -4.69
C ALA A 28 -13.97 -6.64 -6.15
N LYS A 29 -13.81 -7.95 -6.42
CA LYS A 29 -13.89 -8.59 -7.75
C LYS A 29 -12.92 -7.98 -8.77
N ILE A 30 -11.73 -7.59 -8.31
CA ILE A 30 -10.67 -7.09 -9.18
C ILE A 30 -9.52 -8.09 -9.29
N GLN A 31 -8.80 -8.03 -10.41
CA GLN A 31 -7.59 -8.80 -10.66
C GLN A 31 -6.46 -7.84 -10.99
N PRO A 32 -5.76 -7.30 -9.97
CA PRO A 32 -4.70 -6.34 -10.22
C PRO A 32 -3.45 -7.00 -10.82
N GLU A 33 -2.73 -6.24 -11.64
CA GLU A 33 -1.37 -6.61 -12.04
C GLU A 33 -0.44 -6.47 -10.83
N ARG A 34 0.58 -7.34 -10.73
CA ARG A 34 1.51 -7.38 -9.57
C ARG A 34 2.91 -6.96 -9.99
N ASN A 35 3.66 -6.40 -9.03
CA ASN A 35 5.06 -5.97 -9.19
C ASN A 35 5.21 -5.05 -10.41
N VAL A 36 4.42 -3.98 -10.43
CA VAL A 36 4.33 -3.07 -11.55
C VAL A 36 5.41 -2.00 -11.43
N SER A 37 5.98 -1.62 -12.56
CA SER A 37 6.85 -0.46 -12.70
C SER A 37 6.20 0.46 -13.73
N VAL A 38 6.09 1.73 -13.38
CA VAL A 38 5.50 2.74 -14.26
C VAL A 38 6.54 3.78 -14.63
N GLN A 39 6.59 4.06 -15.93
CA GLN A 39 7.51 5.04 -16.50
C GLN A 39 6.78 6.35 -16.75
N GLY A 40 7.47 7.45 -16.49
CA GLY A 40 6.98 8.80 -16.72
C GLY A 40 8.10 9.79 -17.01
N LEU A 41 7.74 11.02 -17.33
CA LEU A 41 8.69 12.11 -17.56
C LEU A 41 8.47 13.19 -16.51
N LEU A 42 9.51 13.49 -15.74
CA LEU A 42 9.53 14.60 -14.77
C LEU A 42 10.61 15.59 -15.18
N ASP A 43 10.21 16.80 -15.56
CA ASP A 43 11.12 17.87 -16.02
C ASP A 43 12.10 17.42 -17.13
N GLY A 44 11.62 16.54 -18.03
CA GLY A 44 12.42 15.97 -19.12
C GLY A 44 13.34 14.81 -18.72
N VAL A 45 13.29 14.37 -17.47
CA VAL A 45 14.00 13.18 -16.97
C VAL A 45 13.04 12.00 -16.94
N GLU A 46 13.44 10.89 -17.56
CA GLU A 46 12.71 9.63 -17.43
C GLU A 46 12.81 9.11 -15.99
N ILE A 47 11.65 8.83 -15.40
CA ILE A 47 11.53 8.22 -14.09
C ILE A 47 10.92 6.83 -14.24
N ASP A 48 11.31 5.94 -13.34
CA ASP A 48 10.72 4.61 -13.19
C ASP A 48 10.35 4.42 -11.72
N VAL A 49 9.07 4.18 -11.45
CA VAL A 49 8.53 4.06 -10.10
C VAL A 49 7.81 2.72 -9.95
N GLY A 50 8.25 1.93 -8.98
CA GLY A 50 7.65 0.63 -8.67
C GLY A 50 6.49 0.71 -7.68
N PHE A 51 5.45 -0.09 -7.91
CA PHE A 51 4.34 -0.33 -6.99
C PHE A 51 4.04 -1.83 -6.88
N GLY A 52 3.48 -2.24 -5.75
CA GLY A 52 3.10 -3.64 -5.53
C GLY A 52 2.02 -4.12 -6.50
N TYR A 53 1.09 -3.23 -6.86
CA TYR A 53 -0.07 -3.57 -7.67
C TYR A 53 -0.53 -2.42 -8.57
N SER A 54 -1.19 -2.75 -9.69
CA SER A 54 -1.98 -1.79 -10.48
C SER A 54 -3.35 -2.34 -10.83
N TYR A 55 -4.31 -1.46 -11.04
CA TYR A 55 -5.61 -1.80 -11.61
C TYR A 55 -6.11 -0.67 -12.51
N ARG A 56 -6.86 -1.01 -13.57
CA ARG A 56 -7.36 -0.03 -14.54
C ARG A 56 -8.86 -0.18 -14.77
N ASN A 57 -9.61 0.87 -14.45
CA ASN A 57 -11.04 1.01 -14.70
C ASN A 57 -11.35 2.47 -15.08
N GLY A 58 -11.05 2.82 -16.34
CA GLY A 58 -11.08 4.21 -16.82
C GLY A 58 -9.92 5.09 -16.34
N GLN A 59 -9.36 4.83 -15.16
CA GLN A 59 -8.12 5.45 -14.64
C GLN A 59 -7.13 4.38 -14.15
N LEU A 60 -5.85 4.73 -14.09
CA LEU A 60 -4.82 3.84 -13.54
C LEU A 60 -4.73 4.03 -12.02
N HIS A 61 -5.02 2.99 -11.27
CA HIS A 61 -4.83 2.92 -9.83
C HIS A 61 -3.49 2.24 -9.52
N LEU A 62 -2.63 2.93 -8.77
CA LEU A 62 -1.36 2.38 -8.29
C LEU A 62 -1.46 2.09 -6.80
N MET A 63 -1.12 0.86 -6.42
CA MET A 63 -1.39 0.39 -5.06
C MET A 63 -0.19 -0.31 -4.46
N ASP A 64 -0.05 -0.21 -3.14
CA ASP A 64 1.05 -0.85 -2.44
C ASP A 64 0.73 -1.22 -1.00
N LYS A 65 1.56 -2.12 -0.47
CA LYS A 65 1.58 -2.59 0.90
C LYS A 65 2.46 -1.69 1.75
N VAL A 66 1.86 -0.88 2.60
CA VAL A 66 2.58 -0.05 3.57
C VAL A 66 2.62 -0.75 4.92
N VAL A 67 3.74 -1.41 5.20
CA VAL A 67 3.91 -2.18 6.44
C VAL A 67 3.93 -1.24 7.64
N ALA A 68 2.89 -1.34 8.45
CA ALA A 68 2.82 -0.71 9.75
C ALA A 68 3.77 -1.41 10.74
N SER A 69 4.41 -0.62 11.62
CA SER A 69 5.31 -1.14 12.64
C SER A 69 5.05 -0.45 13.98
N PRO A 70 5.12 -1.17 15.12
CA PRO A 70 5.09 -0.56 16.44
C PRO A 70 6.23 0.45 16.65
N LYS A 71 7.31 0.34 15.87
CA LYS A 71 8.39 1.33 15.84
C LYS A 71 7.98 2.48 14.91
N ALA A 72 7.56 3.60 15.50
CA ALA A 72 7.12 4.82 14.81
C ALA A 72 8.03 5.21 13.62
N GLN A 73 9.35 5.18 13.80
CA GLN A 73 10.31 5.53 12.75
C GLN A 73 10.20 4.63 11.50
N SER A 74 9.96 3.33 11.69
CA SER A 74 9.82 2.39 10.57
C SER A 74 8.51 2.60 9.83
N ALA A 75 7.42 2.84 10.56
CA ALA A 75 6.11 3.15 9.98
C ALA A 75 6.17 4.45 9.16
N ARG A 76 6.75 5.52 9.73
CA ARG A 76 6.96 6.80 9.04
C ARG A 76 7.78 6.66 7.78
N LYS A 77 8.86 5.89 7.83
CA LYS A 77 9.72 5.65 6.67
C LYS A 77 8.92 5.02 5.53
N ASN A 78 8.13 3.97 5.83
CA ASN A 78 7.34 3.27 4.82
C ASN A 78 6.22 4.16 4.24
N ALA A 79 5.56 4.96 5.09
CA ALA A 79 4.55 5.92 4.65
C ALA A 79 5.15 7.02 3.75
N ASN A 80 6.31 7.55 4.12
CA ASN A 80 7.00 8.56 3.32
C ASN A 80 7.56 8.01 2.01
N ASP A 81 8.06 6.78 1.99
CA ASP A 81 8.52 6.11 0.76
C ASP A 81 7.38 5.97 -0.24
N PHE A 82 6.24 5.47 0.20
CA PHE A 82 5.04 5.39 -0.63
C PHE A 82 4.62 6.77 -1.12
N ALA A 83 4.55 7.77 -0.22
CA ALA A 83 4.10 9.10 -0.59
C ALA A 83 5.02 9.80 -1.59
N TRP A 84 6.33 9.58 -1.47
CA TRP A 84 7.30 10.07 -2.43
C TRP A 84 7.10 9.42 -3.81
N ARG A 85 6.88 8.10 -3.87
CA ARG A 85 6.58 7.39 -5.12
C ARG A 85 5.27 7.85 -5.75
N ALA A 86 4.23 8.04 -4.94
CA ALA A 86 2.95 8.58 -5.41
C ALA A 86 3.11 9.97 -6.01
N HIS A 87 3.82 10.88 -5.32
CA HIS A 87 4.10 12.21 -5.85
C HIS A 87 4.92 12.21 -7.14
N LEU A 88 5.88 11.30 -7.28
CA LEU A 88 6.62 11.17 -8.54
C LEU A 88 5.72 10.71 -9.70
N ALA A 89 4.90 9.69 -9.47
CA ALA A 89 3.97 9.19 -10.47
C ALA A 89 2.92 10.26 -10.85
N GLU A 90 2.45 11.05 -9.88
CA GLU A 90 1.54 12.17 -10.11
C GLU A 90 2.21 13.31 -10.89
N ALA A 91 3.40 13.73 -10.47
CA ALA A 91 4.14 14.82 -11.12
C ALA A 91 4.57 14.48 -12.55
N ALA A 92 4.73 13.19 -12.86
CA ALA A 92 5.02 12.69 -14.20
C ALA A 92 3.76 12.35 -15.03
N ASP A 93 2.56 12.73 -14.56
CA ASP A 93 1.26 12.51 -15.22
C ASP A 93 0.95 11.03 -15.52
N VAL A 94 1.45 10.13 -14.67
CA VAL A 94 1.27 8.67 -14.84
C VAL A 94 -0.04 8.19 -14.20
N SER A 95 -0.33 8.68 -12.99
CA SER A 95 -1.54 8.34 -12.24
C SER A 95 -1.83 9.43 -11.21
N SER A 96 -3.11 9.64 -10.92
CA SER A 96 -3.60 10.49 -9.84
C SER A 96 -4.39 9.70 -8.79
N SER A 97 -4.36 8.36 -8.86
CA SER A 97 -5.12 7.49 -7.98
C SER A 97 -4.24 6.46 -7.29
N PHE A 98 -4.04 6.65 -5.99
CA PHE A 98 -3.14 5.87 -5.17
C PHE A 98 -3.88 5.19 -4.03
N LEU A 99 -3.56 3.94 -3.76
CA LEU A 99 -4.15 3.18 -2.66
C LEU A 99 -3.08 2.44 -1.85
N ALA A 100 -3.16 2.56 -0.53
CA ALA A 100 -2.22 1.92 0.37
C ALA A 100 -2.94 0.92 1.27
N PHE A 101 -2.50 -0.33 1.22
CA PHE A 101 -2.91 -1.37 2.17
C PHE A 101 -2.04 -1.28 3.41
N THR A 102 -2.65 -1.22 4.59
CA THR A 102 -1.91 -1.19 5.85
C THR A 102 -2.71 -1.87 6.96
N ASP A 103 -2.02 -2.34 8.00
CA ASP A 103 -2.64 -2.93 9.19
C ASP A 103 -2.53 -1.93 10.34
N LEU A 104 -3.53 -1.06 10.48
CA LEU A 104 -3.49 0.02 11.48
C LEU A 104 -3.62 -0.53 12.91
N SER A 105 -4.16 -1.73 13.10
CA SER A 105 -4.26 -2.38 14.43
C SER A 105 -2.90 -2.60 15.10
N ARG A 106 -1.81 -2.58 14.34
CA ARG A 106 -0.42 -2.73 14.83
C ARG A 106 0.20 -1.45 15.36
N VAL A 107 -0.49 -0.32 15.22
CA VAL A 107 0.01 1.01 15.59
C VAL A 107 -0.98 1.62 16.59
N PRO A 108 -0.52 2.14 17.74
CA PRO A 108 -1.43 2.80 18.66
C PRO A 108 -2.07 4.02 17.99
N ASP A 109 -3.37 4.24 18.20
CA ASP A 109 -4.15 5.32 17.57
C ASP A 109 -3.48 6.70 17.68
N SER A 110 -2.83 6.97 18.81
CA SER A 110 -2.10 8.22 19.07
C SER A 110 -0.94 8.50 18.09
N TYR A 111 -0.44 7.47 17.41
CA TYR A 111 0.64 7.56 16.43
C TYR A 111 0.14 7.51 14.99
N VAL A 112 -1.06 6.97 14.72
CA VAL A 112 -1.56 6.77 13.36
C VAL A 112 -1.55 8.08 12.56
N GLU A 113 -2.15 9.14 13.12
CA GLU A 113 -2.25 10.42 12.42
C GLU A 113 -0.88 11.05 12.11
N ASN A 114 0.05 11.01 13.07
CA ASN A 114 1.36 11.64 12.91
C ASN A 114 2.31 10.84 12.00
N GLU A 115 2.32 9.51 12.14
CA GLU A 115 3.26 8.65 11.41
C GLU A 115 2.80 8.38 9.96
N PHE A 116 1.50 8.40 9.70
CA PHE A 116 0.92 8.15 8.37
C PHE A 116 0.33 9.40 7.71
N LYS A 117 0.59 10.60 8.25
CA LYS A 117 0.10 11.87 7.69
C LYS A 117 0.40 12.04 6.21
N SER A 118 1.61 11.66 5.78
CA SER A 118 2.02 11.71 4.37
C SER A 118 1.21 10.75 3.52
N LEU A 119 0.94 9.54 4.03
CA LEU A 119 0.12 8.54 3.35
C LEU A 119 -1.31 9.02 3.14
N PHE A 120 -1.95 9.52 4.20
CA PHE A 120 -3.34 10.01 4.14
C PHE A 120 -3.54 11.22 3.23
N ARG A 121 -2.47 11.96 2.90
CA ARG A 121 -2.54 13.11 1.99
C ARG A 121 -2.56 12.73 0.53
N VAL A 122 -2.02 11.57 0.18
CA VAL A 122 -1.74 11.20 -1.22
C VAL A 122 -2.52 9.97 -1.67
N ALA A 123 -3.05 9.17 -0.74
CA ALA A 123 -3.70 7.91 -1.06
C ALA A 123 -4.94 7.62 -0.22
N TYR A 124 -5.82 6.81 -0.81
CA TYR A 124 -6.83 6.06 -0.08
C TYR A 124 -6.14 4.98 0.76
N VAL A 125 -6.52 4.85 2.03
CA VAL A 125 -5.90 3.88 2.94
C VAL A 125 -6.88 2.76 3.25
N ALA A 126 -6.58 1.57 2.78
CA ALA A 126 -7.30 0.34 3.07
C ALA A 126 -6.71 -0.31 4.32
N ASP A 127 -7.43 -0.23 5.44
CA ASP A 127 -7.05 -0.93 6.67
C ASP A 127 -7.43 -2.41 6.58
N VAL A 128 -6.45 -3.28 6.36
CA VAL A 128 -6.69 -4.72 6.22
C VAL A 128 -7.10 -5.39 7.55
N SER A 129 -7.01 -4.68 8.68
CA SER A 129 -7.58 -5.14 9.95
C SER A 129 -9.09 -4.93 10.04
N ARG A 130 -9.67 -4.17 9.10
CA ARG A 130 -11.10 -3.88 8.98
C ARG A 130 -11.58 -4.23 7.55
N PRO A 131 -11.63 -5.54 7.21
CA PRO A 131 -11.83 -5.99 5.84
C PRO A 131 -13.13 -5.46 5.21
N GLU A 132 -14.24 -5.42 5.95
CA GLU A 132 -15.52 -4.90 5.45
C GLU A 132 -15.41 -3.43 5.00
N GLN A 133 -14.81 -2.56 5.82
CA GLN A 133 -14.62 -1.14 5.49
C GLN A 133 -13.66 -0.96 4.30
N ALA A 134 -12.57 -1.72 4.27
CA ALA A 134 -11.62 -1.68 3.17
C ALA A 134 -12.26 -2.14 1.85
N SER A 135 -13.05 -3.20 1.89
CA SER A 135 -13.75 -3.80 0.75
C SER A 135 -14.84 -2.87 0.18
N GLU A 136 -15.62 -2.22 1.05
CA GLU A 136 -16.57 -1.17 0.65
C GLU A 136 -15.86 0.00 -0.04
N MET A 137 -14.73 0.45 0.50
CA MET A 137 -13.92 1.52 -0.09
C MET A 137 -13.39 1.12 -1.48
N LEU A 138 -12.79 -0.08 -1.60
CA LEU A 138 -12.28 -0.61 -2.87
C LEU A 138 -13.41 -0.73 -3.91
N SER A 139 -14.56 -1.26 -3.50
CA SER A 139 -15.73 -1.40 -4.37
C SER A 139 -16.22 -0.04 -4.86
N SER A 140 -16.28 0.97 -3.98
CA SER A 140 -16.64 2.33 -4.37
C SER A 140 -15.61 2.97 -5.31
N LEU A 141 -14.32 2.70 -5.11
CA LEU A 141 -13.25 3.25 -5.94
C LEU A 141 -13.23 2.64 -7.34
N PHE A 142 -13.62 1.36 -7.45
CA PHE A 142 -13.56 0.58 -8.70
C PHE A 142 -14.89 0.41 -9.43
N ALA A 143 -15.98 1.00 -8.92
CA ALA A 143 -17.33 0.88 -9.51
C ALA A 143 -17.52 1.62 -10.86
N HIS A 144 -16.45 2.12 -11.49
CA HIS A 144 -16.50 2.97 -12.68
C HIS A 144 -15.73 2.39 -13.85
#